data_AF-A0A853J8P5-F1
#
_entry.id   AF-A0A853J8P5-F1
#
_cell.length_a   1.000
_cell.length_b   1.000
_cell.length_c   1.000
_cell.angle_alpha   90.00
_cell.angle_beta   90.00
_cell.angle_gamma   90.00
#
_symmetry.space_group_name_H-M   'P 1'
#
loop_
_entity.id
_entity.type
_entity.pdbx_description
1 polymer ?
#
loop_
_entity_poly.entity_id
_entity_poly.type
_entity_poly.pdbx_seq_one_letter_code
_entity_poly.pdbx_strand_id
1 'polypeptide(L)'
;MQALLPAARAGDPEAIWLVSRVYEYCAPYAGDPAAYAGDTDLFGRMKLRTSESMVAARERVSRRCGRFGPRDGLGAAAILVRQREAAGAGSLAAEAALLAAGEPLDEAAGYRRDLAERVQRSDDPEAYKALSPAMGVLASGDAAYDGMVAGDQLAELAWQLAACRLGQDCGAQGSLMTEYCANGGVCSQDPAEDFETFVYEGAIPRRGAEVVDEMVDSLLEGDGDVEVKK
;
A
#
# COMPACT_ATOMS: atom_id res chain seq x y z
N MET A 1 0.61 20.85 -1.54
CA MET A 1 1.99 20.36 -1.77
C MET A 1 3.10 21.36 -1.40
N GLN A 2 2.82 22.68 -1.30
CA GLN A 2 3.85 23.71 -1.01
C GLN A 2 4.34 23.74 0.46
N ALA A 3 3.81 22.88 1.35
CA ALA A 3 4.17 22.81 2.77
C ALA A 3 4.76 21.44 3.21
N LEU A 4 4.78 20.42 2.34
CA LEU A 4 5.18 19.06 2.73
C LEU A 4 6.64 18.97 3.19
N LEU A 5 7.58 19.45 2.37
CA LEU A 5 9.01 19.38 2.68
C LEU A 5 9.40 20.23 3.90
N PRO A 6 8.87 21.45 4.08
CA PRO A 6 9.06 22.20 5.33
C PRO A 6 8.55 21.44 6.57
N ALA A 7 7.36 20.84 6.52
CA ALA A 7 6.80 20.08 7.64
C ALA A 7 7.63 18.84 7.97
N ALA A 8 8.05 18.08 6.94
CA ALA A 8 8.91 16.92 7.13
C ALA A 8 10.27 17.30 7.76
N ARG A 9 10.86 18.43 7.35
CA ARG A 9 12.09 18.97 7.95
C ARG A 9 11.90 19.44 9.39
N ALA A 10 10.68 19.83 9.76
CA ALA A 10 10.33 20.21 11.12
C ALA A 10 10.05 18.99 12.02
N GLY A 11 10.10 17.77 11.49
CA GLY A 11 9.89 16.54 12.26
C GLY A 11 8.43 16.07 12.30
N ASP A 12 7.54 16.64 11.48
CA ASP A 12 6.15 16.19 11.42
C ASP A 12 6.08 14.73 10.89
N PRO A 13 5.57 13.77 11.69
CA PRO A 13 5.64 12.34 11.36
C PRO A 13 4.93 12.02 10.04
N GLU A 14 3.75 12.57 9.83
CA GLU A 14 2.93 12.32 8.63
C GLU A 14 3.51 12.96 7.37
N ALA A 15 4.14 14.13 7.50
CA ALA A 15 4.87 14.73 6.40
C ALA A 15 6.11 13.90 6.01
N ILE A 16 6.83 13.33 6.97
CA ILE A 16 7.97 12.45 6.68
C ILE A 16 7.48 11.16 6.00
N TRP A 17 6.40 10.56 6.51
CA TRP A 17 5.75 9.40 5.91
C TRP A 17 5.30 9.67 4.46
N LEU A 18 4.63 10.78 4.21
CA LEU A 18 4.20 11.14 2.86
C LEU A 18 5.39 11.40 1.93
N VAL A 19 6.53 11.88 2.44
CA VAL A 19 7.77 11.95 1.66
C VAL A 19 8.27 10.55 1.28
N SER A 20 8.25 9.55 2.19
CA SER A 20 8.62 8.18 1.83
C SER A 20 7.68 7.59 0.78
N ARG A 21 6.37 7.86 0.85
CA ARG A 21 5.40 7.42 -0.17
C ARG A 21 5.68 8.04 -1.54
N VAL A 22 6.07 9.31 -1.60
CA VAL A 22 6.51 9.95 -2.85
C VAL A 22 7.78 9.29 -3.39
N TYR A 23 8.72 8.92 -2.52
CA TYR A 23 9.95 8.26 -2.93
C TYR A 23 9.65 6.88 -3.51
N GLU A 24 8.86 6.06 -2.82
CA GLU A 24 8.42 4.74 -3.25
C GLU A 24 7.71 4.79 -4.61
N TYR A 25 6.73 5.69 -4.76
CA TYR A 25 5.97 5.85 -6.00
C TYR A 25 6.86 6.26 -7.18
N CYS A 26 7.87 7.12 -6.95
CA CYS A 26 8.72 7.66 -8.01
C CYS A 26 10.04 6.92 -8.22
N ALA A 27 10.44 6.00 -7.33
CA ALA A 27 11.72 5.32 -7.40
C ALA A 27 11.96 4.57 -8.72
N PRO A 28 10.99 3.80 -9.26
CA PRO A 28 11.19 3.07 -10.52
C PRO A 28 11.48 4.00 -11.71
N TYR A 29 10.81 5.16 -11.76
CA TYR A 29 11.06 6.18 -12.79
C TYR A 29 12.38 6.92 -12.57
N ALA A 30 12.65 7.35 -11.33
CA ALA A 30 13.79 8.20 -11.02
C ALA A 30 15.14 7.50 -11.20
N GLY A 31 15.19 6.17 -11.07
CA GLY A 31 16.42 5.39 -11.26
C GLY A 31 17.00 5.51 -12.67
N ASP A 32 16.16 5.47 -13.69
CA ASP A 32 16.52 5.70 -15.09
C ASP A 32 15.30 6.13 -15.92
N PRO A 33 15.03 7.44 -16.05
CA PRO A 33 13.88 7.94 -16.80
C PRO A 33 13.88 7.53 -18.28
N ALA A 34 15.06 7.35 -18.89
CA ALA A 34 15.20 6.99 -20.29
C ALA A 34 14.87 5.51 -20.52
N ALA A 35 15.41 4.62 -19.67
CA ALA A 35 15.04 3.21 -19.70
C ALA A 35 13.55 3.02 -19.38
N TYR A 36 13.02 3.74 -18.38
CA TYR A 36 11.61 3.67 -18.02
C TYR A 36 10.69 4.03 -19.20
N ALA A 37 11.03 5.06 -19.99
CA ALA A 37 10.34 5.42 -21.21
C ALA A 37 10.47 4.33 -22.29
N GLY A 38 11.69 3.81 -22.50
CA GLY A 38 11.95 2.72 -23.45
C GLY A 38 11.14 1.44 -23.17
N ASP A 39 11.03 1.06 -21.89
CA ASP A 39 10.20 -0.06 -21.45
C ASP A 39 8.71 0.22 -21.67
N THR A 40 8.26 1.45 -21.41
CA THR A 40 6.88 1.87 -21.67
C THR A 40 6.53 1.73 -23.15
N ASP A 41 7.40 2.18 -24.04
CA ASP A 41 7.25 2.01 -25.50
C ASP A 41 7.22 0.53 -25.90
N LEU A 42 8.05 -0.31 -25.26
CA LEU A 42 8.08 -1.75 -25.51
C LEU A 42 6.75 -2.40 -25.14
N PHE A 43 6.18 -2.10 -23.96
CA PHE A 43 4.87 -2.61 -23.55
C PHE A 43 3.76 -2.23 -24.53
N GLY A 44 3.79 -1.00 -25.07
CA GLY A 44 2.87 -0.56 -26.12
C GLY A 44 3.01 -1.36 -27.42
N ARG A 45 4.24 -1.75 -27.80
CA ARG A 45 4.49 -2.57 -29.00
C ARG A 45 4.10 -4.04 -28.84
N MET A 46 4.14 -4.58 -27.63
CA MET A 46 3.80 -5.98 -27.37
C MET A 46 2.32 -6.31 -27.62
N LYS A 47 1.42 -5.31 -27.52
CA LYS A 47 -0.03 -5.46 -27.77
C LYS A 47 -0.67 -6.63 -27.00
N LEU A 48 -0.23 -6.85 -25.77
CA LEU A 48 -0.90 -7.78 -24.86
C LEU A 48 -2.22 -7.19 -24.41
N ARG A 49 -3.12 -8.04 -23.88
CA ARG A 49 -4.45 -7.64 -23.41
C ARG A 49 -4.41 -6.46 -22.42
N THR A 50 -3.40 -6.39 -21.56
CA THR A 50 -3.24 -5.35 -20.54
C THR A 50 -2.22 -4.26 -20.92
N SER A 51 -1.70 -4.26 -22.15
CA SER A 51 -0.68 -3.30 -22.61
C SER A 51 -1.15 -1.85 -22.48
N GLU A 52 -2.41 -1.55 -22.78
CA GLU A 52 -2.96 -0.19 -22.68
C GLU A 52 -2.97 0.29 -21.23
N SER A 53 -3.49 -0.52 -20.30
CA SER A 53 -3.49 -0.23 -18.86
C SER A 53 -2.07 -0.02 -18.33
N MET A 54 -1.13 -0.87 -18.75
CA MET A 54 0.30 -0.76 -18.39
C MET A 54 0.89 0.57 -18.85
N VAL A 55 0.71 0.92 -20.12
CA VAL A 55 1.21 2.19 -20.68
C VAL A 55 0.58 3.37 -19.94
N ALA A 56 -0.74 3.37 -19.75
CA ALA A 56 -1.44 4.44 -19.05
C ALA A 56 -0.95 4.63 -17.61
N ALA A 57 -0.75 3.53 -16.87
CA ALA A 57 -0.21 3.57 -15.51
C ALA A 57 1.22 4.13 -15.48
N ARG A 58 2.09 3.64 -16.38
CA ARG A 58 3.48 4.10 -16.45
C ARG A 58 3.58 5.56 -16.86
N GLU A 59 2.72 6.03 -17.77
CA GLU A 59 2.66 7.44 -18.13
C GLU A 59 2.17 8.34 -16.97
N ARG A 60 1.25 7.87 -16.13
CA ARG A 60 0.85 8.59 -14.90
C ARG A 60 2.06 8.79 -13.98
N VAL A 61 2.86 7.74 -13.78
CA VAL A 61 4.12 7.82 -13.01
C VAL A 61 5.06 8.85 -13.65
N SER A 62 5.34 8.74 -14.95
CA SER A 62 6.23 9.66 -15.67
C SER A 62 5.79 11.13 -15.54
N ARG A 63 4.49 11.42 -15.69
CA ARG A 63 3.95 12.79 -15.55
C ARG A 63 4.12 13.32 -14.13
N ARG A 64 3.86 12.49 -13.11
CA ARG A 64 3.94 12.89 -11.69
C ARG A 64 5.38 12.99 -11.17
N CYS A 65 6.27 12.16 -11.69
CA CYS A 65 7.64 11.98 -11.20
C CYS A 65 8.70 12.67 -12.07
N GLY A 66 8.33 13.31 -13.19
CA GLY A 66 9.27 13.88 -14.18
C GLY A 66 10.26 14.93 -13.66
N ARG A 67 10.11 15.41 -12.42
CA ARG A 67 11.10 16.27 -11.75
C ARG A 67 12.27 15.51 -11.12
N PHE A 68 12.10 14.20 -10.92
CA PHE A 68 13.09 13.34 -10.28
C PHE A 68 13.96 12.65 -11.33
N GLY A 69 15.20 12.40 -10.98
CA GLY A 69 16.14 11.61 -11.74
C GLY A 69 17.18 10.93 -10.85
N PRO A 70 18.23 10.33 -11.46
CA PRO A 70 19.13 9.44 -10.73
C PRO A 70 19.85 10.12 -9.55
N ARG A 71 20.07 11.44 -9.65
CA ARG A 71 20.75 12.25 -8.63
C ARG A 71 19.91 12.49 -7.37
N ASP A 72 18.59 12.31 -7.44
CA ASP A 72 17.71 12.45 -6.27
C ASP A 72 17.82 11.26 -5.32
N GLY A 73 18.34 10.11 -5.78
CA GLY A 73 18.67 8.99 -4.92
C GLY A 73 17.48 8.32 -4.23
N LEU A 74 16.31 8.27 -4.90
CA LEU A 74 15.04 7.74 -4.34
C LEU A 74 15.01 6.21 -4.13
N GLY A 75 16.16 5.55 -3.96
CA GLY A 75 16.23 4.09 -3.83
C GLY A 75 15.66 3.56 -2.51
N ALA A 76 15.55 2.23 -2.42
CA ALA A 76 15.02 1.52 -1.25
C ALA A 76 15.65 1.97 0.09
N ALA A 77 16.96 2.21 0.12
CA ALA A 77 17.65 2.71 1.31
C ALA A 77 17.13 4.08 1.77
N ALA A 78 16.86 5.00 0.84
CA ALA A 78 16.32 6.33 1.17
C ALA A 78 14.87 6.24 1.66
N ILE A 79 14.08 5.32 1.09
CA ILE A 79 12.71 5.05 1.54
C ILE A 79 12.72 4.54 2.98
N LEU A 80 13.51 3.50 3.28
CA LEU A 80 13.62 2.92 4.63
C LEU A 80 14.11 3.94 5.67
N VAL A 81 15.05 4.81 5.32
CA VAL A 81 15.49 5.89 6.21
C VAL A 81 14.32 6.81 6.58
N ARG A 82 13.54 7.24 5.60
CA ARG A 82 12.36 8.10 5.84
C ARG A 82 11.27 7.39 6.64
N GLN A 83 11.02 6.11 6.38
CA GLN A 83 10.07 5.31 7.15
C GLN A 83 10.51 5.17 8.61
N ARG A 84 11.79 4.90 8.88
CA ARG A 84 12.33 4.87 10.26
C ARG A 84 12.24 6.22 10.96
N GLU A 85 12.54 7.31 10.25
CA GLU A 85 12.37 8.67 10.80
C GLU A 85 10.90 8.97 11.14
N ALA A 86 9.97 8.65 10.24
CA ALA A 86 8.53 8.86 10.45
C ALA A 86 7.99 8.00 11.60
N ALA A 87 8.34 6.71 11.64
CA ALA A 87 7.92 5.80 12.71
C ALA A 87 8.48 6.24 14.07
N GLY A 88 9.76 6.62 14.12
CA GLY A 88 10.38 7.17 15.34
C GLY A 88 9.78 8.51 15.79
N ALA A 89 9.17 9.27 14.87
CA ALA A 89 8.42 10.49 15.15
C ALA A 89 6.94 10.23 15.48
N GLY A 90 6.46 8.99 15.39
CA GLY A 90 5.11 8.58 15.78
C GLY A 90 4.12 8.33 14.63
N SER A 91 4.57 8.20 13.38
CA SER A 91 3.68 7.81 12.27
C SER A 91 3.36 6.32 12.33
N LEU A 92 2.09 5.99 12.57
CA LEU A 92 1.60 4.60 12.64
C LEU A 92 1.71 3.89 11.28
N ALA A 93 1.40 4.59 10.18
CA ALA A 93 1.53 4.04 8.84
C ALA A 93 2.98 3.72 8.48
N ALA A 94 3.93 4.55 8.92
CA ALA A 94 5.36 4.26 8.73
C ALA A 94 5.82 3.06 9.56
N GLU A 95 5.35 2.92 10.80
CA GLU A 95 5.62 1.77 11.66
C GLU A 95 5.09 0.47 11.03
N ALA A 96 3.86 0.50 10.49
CA ALA A 96 3.25 -0.60 9.75
C ALA A 96 4.03 -0.96 8.47
N ALA A 97 4.48 0.04 7.71
CA ALA A 97 5.26 -0.18 6.49
C ALA A 97 6.62 -0.84 6.78
N LEU A 98 7.25 -0.49 7.90
CA LEU A 98 8.50 -1.11 8.35
C LEU A 98 8.29 -2.58 8.70
N LEU A 99 7.20 -2.91 9.39
CA LEU A 99 6.83 -4.30 9.63
C LEU A 99 6.60 -5.06 8.31
N ALA A 100 5.87 -4.48 7.36
CA ALA A 100 5.65 -5.07 6.03
C ALA A 100 6.93 -5.24 5.21
N ALA A 101 7.93 -4.38 5.43
CA ALA A 101 9.25 -4.48 4.83
C ALA A 101 10.17 -5.52 5.50
N GLY A 102 9.72 -6.17 6.58
CA GLY A 102 10.54 -7.10 7.37
C GLY A 102 11.58 -6.41 8.25
N GLU A 103 11.35 -5.14 8.59
CA GLU A 103 12.24 -4.28 9.38
C GLU A 103 11.49 -3.67 10.57
N PRO A 104 10.78 -4.47 11.40
CA PRO A 104 9.97 -3.93 12.49
C PRO A 104 10.83 -3.19 13.53
N LEU A 105 10.22 -2.26 14.28
CA LEU A 105 10.94 -1.59 15.37
C LEU A 105 11.29 -2.55 16.51
N ASP A 106 10.51 -3.62 16.67
CA ASP A 106 10.76 -4.71 17.62
C ASP A 106 10.34 -6.07 17.00
N GLU A 107 11.15 -7.10 17.24
CA GLU A 107 10.94 -8.46 16.74
C GLU A 107 10.02 -9.30 17.64
N ALA A 108 9.57 -8.77 18.77
CA ALA A 108 8.70 -9.48 19.69
C ALA A 108 7.31 -9.74 19.08
N ALA A 109 6.79 -10.96 19.25
CA ALA A 109 5.43 -11.31 18.81
C ALA A 109 4.37 -10.38 19.42
N GLY A 110 4.55 -9.96 20.68
CA GLY A 110 3.66 -9.00 21.34
C GLY A 110 3.63 -7.63 20.66
N TYR A 111 4.78 -7.15 20.15
CA TYR A 111 4.83 -5.90 19.39
C TYR A 111 4.10 -6.02 18.05
N ARG A 112 4.32 -7.11 17.32
CA ARG A 112 3.64 -7.36 16.04
C ARG A 112 2.12 -7.40 16.18
N ARG A 113 1.64 -8.11 17.22
CA ARG A 113 0.22 -8.15 17.58
C ARG A 113 -0.32 -6.75 17.91
N ASP A 114 0.34 -6.06 18.83
CA ASP A 114 -0.08 -4.73 19.27
C ASP A 114 -0.12 -3.72 18.12
N LEU A 115 0.86 -3.73 17.22
CA LEU A 115 0.88 -2.88 16.04
C LEU A 115 -0.32 -3.16 15.13
N ALA A 116 -0.64 -4.42 14.84
CA ALA A 116 -1.79 -4.77 14.01
C ALA A 116 -3.11 -4.33 14.65
N GLU A 117 -3.27 -4.49 15.96
CA GLU A 117 -4.45 -4.02 16.70
C GLU A 117 -4.54 -2.49 16.80
N ARG A 118 -3.40 -1.78 16.87
CA ARG A 118 -3.35 -0.32 16.81
C ARG A 118 -3.77 0.20 15.44
N VAL A 119 -3.28 -0.43 14.36
CA VAL A 119 -3.70 -0.09 12.99
C VAL A 119 -5.19 -0.33 12.82
N GLN A 120 -5.71 -1.48 13.26
CA GLN A 120 -7.13 -1.77 13.13
C GLN A 120 -8.01 -0.71 13.82
N ARG A 121 -7.66 -0.34 15.07
CA ARG A 121 -8.40 0.67 15.85
C ARG A 121 -8.20 2.11 15.42
N SER A 122 -7.22 2.40 14.57
CA SER A 122 -6.92 3.79 14.19
C SER A 122 -7.84 4.32 13.10
N ASP A 123 -8.53 3.43 12.38
CA ASP A 123 -9.31 3.75 11.17
C ASP A 123 -8.51 4.59 10.15
N ASP A 124 -7.18 4.43 10.16
CA ASP A 124 -6.28 5.20 9.29
C ASP A 124 -6.09 4.42 7.97
N PRO A 125 -6.64 4.90 6.85
CA PRO A 125 -6.54 4.20 5.56
C PRO A 125 -5.08 3.99 5.11
N GLU A 126 -4.16 4.92 5.41
CA GLU A 126 -2.76 4.78 5.04
C GLU A 126 -2.07 3.71 5.90
N ALA A 127 -2.43 3.60 7.17
CA ALA A 127 -1.89 2.56 8.06
C ALA A 127 -2.41 1.17 7.69
N TYR A 128 -3.69 1.03 7.37
CA TYR A 128 -4.28 -0.21 6.86
C TYR A 128 -3.57 -0.68 5.58
N LYS A 129 -3.39 0.23 4.61
CA LYS A 129 -2.67 -0.09 3.37
C LYS A 129 -1.22 -0.47 3.66
N ALA A 130 -0.52 0.29 4.50
CA ALA A 130 0.89 0.05 4.80
C ALA A 130 1.12 -1.30 5.50
N LEU A 131 0.19 -1.72 6.36
CA LEU A 131 0.26 -3.00 7.07
C LEU A 131 -0.09 -4.19 6.18
N SER A 132 -0.91 -4.00 5.14
CA SER A 132 -1.53 -5.08 4.37
C SER A 132 -0.56 -6.19 3.93
N PRO A 133 0.65 -5.92 3.41
CA PRO A 133 1.56 -6.98 2.97
C PRO A 133 2.05 -7.85 4.14
N ALA A 134 2.20 -7.28 5.34
CA ALA A 134 2.59 -8.01 6.54
C ALA A 134 1.50 -8.99 6.99
N MET A 135 0.24 -8.64 6.77
CA MET A 135 -0.93 -9.46 7.11
C MET A 135 -1.25 -10.51 6.05
N GLY A 136 -0.56 -10.47 4.91
CA GLY A 136 -0.72 -11.45 3.84
C GLY A 136 -0.07 -12.80 4.14
N VAL A 137 0.49 -13.42 3.10
CA VAL A 137 1.22 -14.68 3.20
C VAL A 137 2.41 -14.61 4.18
N LEU A 138 2.98 -13.43 4.41
CA LEU A 138 4.09 -13.23 5.36
C LEU A 138 3.70 -13.55 6.82
N ALA A 139 2.44 -13.36 7.20
CA ALA A 139 1.92 -13.70 8.52
C ALA A 139 1.60 -15.20 8.69
N SER A 140 1.74 -16.01 7.63
CA SER A 140 1.28 -17.40 7.66
C SER A 140 2.01 -18.23 8.71
N GLY A 141 1.26 -18.75 9.69
CA GLY A 141 1.79 -19.54 10.79
C GLY A 141 2.49 -18.74 11.91
N ASP A 142 2.45 -17.41 11.89
CA ASP A 142 2.89 -16.59 13.02
C ASP A 142 1.78 -16.50 14.08
N ALA A 143 2.03 -17.13 15.23
CA ALA A 143 1.11 -17.14 16.37
C ALA A 143 0.79 -15.73 16.91
N ALA A 144 1.58 -14.71 16.57
CA ALA A 144 1.26 -13.32 16.87
C ALA A 144 -0.09 -12.89 16.27
N TYR A 145 -0.52 -13.49 15.16
CA TYR A 145 -1.72 -13.09 14.44
C TYR A 145 -2.89 -14.06 14.59
N ASP A 146 -2.82 -15.00 15.54
CA ASP A 146 -3.91 -15.95 15.81
C ASP A 146 -5.25 -15.21 16.03
N GLY A 147 -6.25 -15.59 15.24
CA GLY A 147 -7.59 -15.00 15.28
C GLY A 147 -7.72 -13.62 14.62
N MET A 148 -6.69 -13.13 13.92
CA MET A 148 -6.80 -11.93 13.08
C MET A 148 -7.07 -12.31 11.63
N VAL A 149 -7.51 -11.33 10.84
CA VAL A 149 -7.48 -11.40 9.37
C VAL A 149 -6.01 -11.36 8.93
N ALA A 150 -5.37 -12.52 8.85
CA ALA A 150 -3.95 -12.63 8.54
C ALA A 150 -3.57 -14.01 7.95
N GLY A 151 -2.45 -14.06 7.22
CA GLY A 151 -1.74 -15.30 6.92
C GLY A 151 -1.97 -15.89 5.53
N ASP A 152 -2.76 -15.22 4.69
CA ASP A 152 -2.98 -15.60 3.30
C ASP A 152 -3.20 -14.38 2.37
N GLN A 153 -3.33 -14.61 1.07
CA GLN A 153 -3.50 -13.55 0.09
C GLN A 153 -4.85 -12.82 0.20
N LEU A 154 -5.91 -13.49 0.66
CA LEU A 154 -7.23 -12.89 0.82
C LEU A 154 -7.22 -11.91 2.01
N ALA A 155 -6.50 -12.25 3.08
CA ALA A 155 -6.28 -11.35 4.21
C ALA A 155 -5.60 -10.05 3.76
N GLU A 156 -4.51 -10.12 2.99
CA GLU A 156 -3.85 -8.91 2.45
C GLU A 156 -4.83 -8.05 1.63
N LEU A 157 -5.62 -8.68 0.75
CA LEU A 157 -6.63 -7.98 -0.05
C LEU A 157 -7.72 -7.36 0.84
N ALA A 158 -8.16 -8.06 1.88
CA ALA A 158 -9.15 -7.54 2.83
C ALA A 158 -8.63 -6.28 3.54
N TRP A 159 -7.38 -6.24 3.99
CA TRP A 159 -6.77 -5.03 4.56
C TRP A 159 -6.72 -3.87 3.57
N GLN A 160 -6.42 -4.14 2.29
CA GLN A 160 -6.41 -3.11 1.24
C GLN A 160 -7.81 -2.59 0.91
N LEU A 161 -8.81 -3.47 0.84
CA LEU A 161 -10.21 -3.09 0.62
C LEU A 161 -10.78 -2.33 1.81
N ALA A 162 -10.44 -2.73 3.05
CA ALA A 162 -10.76 -1.96 4.24
C ALA A 162 -10.15 -0.55 4.18
N ALA A 163 -8.89 -0.42 3.75
CA ALA A 163 -8.29 0.91 3.50
C ALA A 163 -9.10 1.73 2.49
N CYS A 164 -9.58 1.12 1.39
CA CYS A 164 -10.45 1.80 0.42
C CYS A 164 -11.74 2.31 1.06
N ARG A 165 -12.41 1.47 1.87
CA ARG A 165 -13.64 1.85 2.59
C ARG A 165 -13.40 2.95 3.63
N LEU A 166 -12.19 3.02 4.21
CA LEU A 166 -11.73 4.07 5.11
C LEU A 166 -11.29 5.37 4.39
N GLY A 167 -11.33 5.41 3.06
CA GLY A 167 -11.08 6.63 2.27
C GLY A 167 -9.75 6.67 1.52
N GLN A 168 -9.03 5.54 1.42
CA GLN A 168 -7.88 5.44 0.54
C GLN A 168 -8.29 5.67 -0.93
N ASP A 169 -7.44 6.35 -1.69
CA ASP A 169 -7.65 6.54 -3.14
C ASP A 169 -7.43 5.22 -3.90
N CYS A 170 -8.53 4.48 -4.02
CA CYS A 170 -8.64 3.19 -4.71
C CYS A 170 -9.27 3.29 -6.10
N GLY A 171 -9.46 4.50 -6.63
CA GLY A 171 -10.00 4.69 -7.98
C GLY A 171 -9.06 4.16 -9.07
N ALA A 172 -9.58 4.00 -10.28
CA ALA A 172 -8.85 3.44 -11.43
C ALA A 172 -7.53 4.15 -11.78
N GLN A 173 -7.44 5.45 -11.49
CA GLN A 173 -6.25 6.26 -11.70
C GLN A 173 -5.49 6.57 -10.39
N GLY A 174 -5.95 6.01 -9.28
CA GLY A 174 -5.37 6.20 -7.96
C GLY A 174 -3.96 5.62 -7.83
N SER A 175 -3.31 5.95 -6.73
CA SER A 175 -1.93 5.51 -6.46
C SER A 175 -1.83 3.98 -6.38
N LEU A 176 -2.78 3.32 -5.71
CA LEU A 176 -2.80 1.86 -5.53
C LEU A 176 -2.90 1.13 -6.87
N MET A 177 -3.92 1.43 -7.68
CA MET A 177 -4.09 0.83 -9.02
C MET A 177 -2.91 1.12 -9.95
N THR A 178 -2.32 2.31 -9.84
CA THR A 178 -1.13 2.66 -10.63
C THR A 178 0.11 1.86 -10.20
N GLU A 179 0.34 1.69 -8.90
CA GLU A 179 1.47 0.91 -8.36
C GLU A 179 1.36 -0.57 -8.72
N TYR A 180 0.17 -1.17 -8.54
CA TYR A 180 -0.11 -2.57 -8.93
C TYR A 180 0.24 -2.85 -10.38
N CYS A 181 -0.16 -1.95 -11.28
CA CYS A 181 0.06 -2.12 -12.69
C CYS A 181 1.49 -1.74 -13.12
N ALA A 182 1.94 -0.51 -12.86
CA ALA A 182 3.22 0.00 -13.36
C ALA A 182 4.44 -0.70 -12.75
N ASN A 183 4.34 -1.13 -11.49
CA ASN A 183 5.45 -1.76 -10.75
C ASN A 183 5.23 -3.27 -10.56
N GLY A 184 3.99 -3.69 -10.27
CA GLY A 184 3.66 -5.10 -10.03
C GLY A 184 3.34 -5.91 -11.29
N GLY A 185 3.08 -5.27 -12.42
CA GLY A 185 2.65 -5.96 -13.64
C GLY A 185 1.18 -6.44 -13.61
N VAL A 186 0.46 -6.15 -12.53
CA VAL A 186 -0.91 -6.58 -12.29
C VAL A 186 -1.86 -5.44 -12.67
N CYS A 187 -2.38 -5.51 -13.89
CA CYS A 187 -3.20 -4.46 -14.47
C CYS A 187 -4.63 -4.93 -14.70
N SER A 188 -5.61 -4.06 -14.41
CA SER A 188 -6.97 -4.29 -14.87
C SER A 188 -7.04 -4.37 -16.39
N GLN A 189 -7.98 -5.17 -16.89
CA GLN A 189 -8.36 -5.20 -18.30
C GLN A 189 -9.19 -3.99 -18.70
N ASP A 190 -9.92 -3.39 -17.76
CA ASP A 190 -10.68 -2.16 -17.96
C ASP A 190 -9.96 -1.00 -17.23
N PRO A 191 -9.41 -0.01 -17.96
CA PRO A 191 -8.70 1.12 -17.35
C PRO A 191 -9.60 2.07 -16.55
N ALA A 192 -10.93 1.89 -16.57
CA ALA A 192 -11.90 2.64 -15.76
C ALA A 192 -12.27 1.93 -14.44
N GLU A 193 -11.83 0.69 -14.25
CA GLU A 193 -12.12 -0.13 -13.08
C GLU A 193 -11.34 0.33 -11.85
N ASP A 194 -12.02 0.51 -10.73
CA ASP A 194 -11.39 0.77 -9.43
C ASP A 194 -10.82 -0.51 -8.81
N PHE A 195 -10.08 -0.36 -7.72
CA PHE A 195 -9.42 -1.48 -7.06
C PHE A 195 -10.40 -2.52 -6.52
N GLU A 196 -11.54 -2.07 -5.98
CA GLU A 196 -12.55 -2.97 -5.43
C GLU A 196 -13.13 -3.88 -6.54
N THR A 197 -13.61 -3.27 -7.62
CA THR A 197 -14.13 -4.02 -8.77
C THR A 197 -13.06 -4.94 -9.36
N PHE A 198 -11.81 -4.45 -9.49
CA PHE A 198 -10.68 -5.25 -9.97
C PHE A 198 -10.43 -6.50 -9.13
N VAL A 199 -10.49 -6.38 -7.81
CA VAL A 199 -10.29 -7.52 -6.91
C VAL A 199 -11.42 -8.54 -7.06
N TYR A 200 -12.68 -8.08 -6.98
CA TYR A 200 -13.85 -8.99 -7.00
C TYR A 200 -14.10 -9.64 -8.36
N GLU A 201 -13.84 -8.94 -9.47
CA GLU A 201 -14.10 -9.47 -10.81
C GLU A 201 -12.89 -10.20 -11.42
N GLY A 202 -11.67 -9.84 -11.02
CA GLY A 202 -10.44 -10.28 -11.65
C GLY A 202 -9.50 -11.11 -10.79
N ALA A 203 -9.39 -10.82 -9.49
CA ALA A 203 -8.33 -11.37 -8.64
C ALA A 203 -8.77 -12.57 -7.78
N ILE A 204 -10.05 -12.65 -7.38
CA ILE A 204 -10.55 -13.69 -6.48
C ILE A 204 -11.64 -14.56 -7.13
N PRO A 205 -11.66 -15.89 -6.90
CA PRO A 205 -12.79 -16.74 -7.26
C PRO A 205 -14.05 -16.32 -6.48
N ARG A 206 -15.25 -16.64 -7.00
CA ARG A 206 -16.53 -16.29 -6.33
C ARG A 206 -16.63 -16.67 -4.85
N ARG A 207 -16.13 -17.85 -4.46
CA ARG A 207 -16.11 -18.27 -3.04
C ARG A 207 -15.12 -17.47 -2.20
N GLY A 208 -14.10 -16.89 -2.82
CA GLY A 208 -13.16 -15.99 -2.16
C GLY A 208 -13.76 -14.60 -1.92
N ALA A 209 -14.69 -14.14 -2.76
CA ALA A 209 -15.38 -12.86 -2.58
C ALA A 209 -16.15 -12.79 -1.25
N GLU A 210 -16.98 -13.80 -0.98
CA GLU A 210 -17.74 -13.88 0.28
C GLU A 210 -16.82 -13.88 1.51
N VAL A 211 -15.71 -14.62 1.46
CA VAL A 211 -14.72 -14.67 2.54
C VAL A 211 -14.02 -13.33 2.72
N VAL A 212 -13.66 -12.64 1.63
CA VAL A 212 -13.04 -11.32 1.70
C VAL A 212 -14.01 -10.29 2.27
N ASP A 213 -15.30 -10.32 1.89
CA ASP A 213 -16.32 -9.44 2.46
C ASP A 213 -16.41 -9.62 3.99
N GLU A 214 -16.50 -10.86 4.47
CA GLU A 214 -16.53 -11.16 5.91
C GLU A 214 -15.27 -10.66 6.64
N MET A 215 -14.10 -10.81 6.01
CA MET A 215 -12.84 -10.30 6.54
C MET A 215 -12.82 -8.77 6.61
N VAL A 216 -13.25 -8.08 5.54
CA VAL A 216 -13.31 -6.61 5.50
C VAL A 216 -14.28 -6.09 6.55
N ASP A 217 -15.46 -6.71 6.68
CA ASP A 217 -16.45 -6.31 7.68
C ASP A 217 -15.89 -6.52 9.09
N SER A 218 -15.27 -7.67 9.38
CA SER A 218 -14.58 -7.90 10.67
C SER A 218 -13.47 -6.89 10.96
N LEU A 219 -12.79 -6.38 9.94
CA LEU A 219 -11.74 -5.38 10.11
C LEU A 219 -12.34 -4.04 10.55
N LEU A 220 -13.45 -3.63 9.91
CA LEU A 220 -14.12 -2.35 10.15
C LEU A 220 -15.09 -2.36 11.35
N GLU A 221 -15.57 -3.53 11.76
CA GLU A 221 -16.46 -3.71 12.92
C GLU A 221 -15.74 -3.65 14.28
N GLY A 222 -14.42 -3.38 14.29
CA GLY A 222 -13.58 -3.27 15.49
C GLY A 222 -14.02 -2.25 16.56
N ASP A 223 -15.16 -1.57 16.37
CA ASP A 223 -15.79 -0.61 17.28
C ASP A 223 -17.33 -0.77 17.41
N GLY A 224 -17.89 -1.98 17.23
CA GLY A 224 -19.32 -2.28 17.41
C GLY A 224 -19.68 -3.05 18.71
N ASP A 225 -20.14 -2.33 19.75
CA ASP A 225 -20.90 -2.82 20.92
C ASP A 225 -20.25 -3.84 21.90
N VAL A 226 -19.58 -3.30 22.92
CA VAL A 226 -19.67 -3.86 24.30
C VAL A 226 -20.60 -2.96 25.13
N GLU A 227 -21.90 -3.05 24.85
CA GLU A 227 -22.92 -2.58 25.79
C GLU A 227 -22.94 -3.54 27.00
N VAL A 228 -22.26 -3.15 28.08
CA VAL A 228 -22.38 -3.81 29.38
C VAL A 228 -23.81 -3.60 29.90
N LYS A 229 -24.68 -4.57 29.69
CA LYS A 229 -25.94 -4.65 30.44
C LYS A 229 -25.66 -5.20 31.83
N LYS A 230 -25.81 -4.31 32.81
CA LYS A 230 -25.94 -4.60 34.24
C LYS A 230 -27.16 -5.45 34.55
#